data_AF-A0A821E757-F1
#
_entry.id   AF-A0A821E757-F1
#
_cell.length_a   1.000
_cell.length_b   1.000
_cell.length_c   1.000
_cell.angle_alpha   90.00
_cell.angle_beta   90.00
_cell.angle_gamma   90.00
#
_symmetry.space_group_name_H-M   'P 1'
#
loop_
_entity.id
_entity.type
_entity.pdbx_description
1 polymer ?
#
loop_
_entity_poly.entity_id
_entity_poly.type
_entity_poly.pdbx_seq_one_letter_code
_entity_poly.pdbx_strand_id
1 'polypeptide(L)'
;TAKLDGEARRWYDDNMSLTQWEQLKFALLERFTRCDSSSKLFDQLKERKQKTDETITSYYDAIIKLCHEYDPSMSQKMIISWL
;
A
#
# COMPACT_ATOMS: atom_id res chain seq x y z
N THR A 1 29.72 -6.58 5.97
CA THR A 1 29.42 -5.31 5.27
C THR A 1 28.15 -5.51 4.47
N ALA A 2 27.06 -4.85 4.85
CA ALA A 2 25.80 -4.96 4.11
C ALA A 2 26.05 -4.50 2.66
N LYS A 3 25.84 -5.40 1.70
CA LYS A 3 25.93 -5.07 0.27
C LYS A 3 24.50 -4.92 -0.25
N LEU A 4 24.19 -3.74 -0.78
CA LEU A 4 23.02 -3.58 -1.65
C LEU A 4 23.26 -4.41 -2.92
N ASP A 5 22.27 -5.19 -3.31
CA ASP A 5 22.30 -5.99 -4.54
C ASP A 5 21.05 -5.74 -5.40
N GLY A 6 21.05 -6.30 -6.62
CA GLY A 6 19.91 -6.25 -7.53
C GLY A 6 19.37 -4.85 -7.82
N GLU A 7 18.04 -4.70 -7.76
CA GLU A 7 17.32 -3.45 -8.03
C GLU A 7 17.63 -2.36 -6.98
N ALA A 8 17.86 -2.76 -5.72
CA ALA A 8 18.22 -1.83 -4.65
C ALA A 8 19.59 -1.18 -4.89
N ARG A 9 20.55 -1.93 -5.42
CA ARG A 9 21.87 -1.42 -5.84
C ARG A 9 21.73 -0.37 -6.95
N ARG A 10 20.99 -0.71 -8.02
CA ARG A 10 20.79 0.19 -9.18
C ARG A 10 20.11 1.48 -8.77
N TRP A 11 19.03 1.38 -8.01
CA TRP A 11 18.32 2.55 -7.52
C TRP A 11 19.20 3.44 -6.63
N TYR A 12 20.03 2.85 -5.76
CA TYR A 12 20.97 3.62 -4.95
C TYR A 12 22.01 4.34 -5.80
N ASP A 13 22.60 3.65 -6.77
CA ASP A 13 23.59 4.23 -7.69
C ASP A 13 22.96 5.40 -8.51
N ASP A 14 21.69 5.29 -8.91
CA ASP A 14 20.94 6.35 -9.62
C ASP A 14 20.54 7.54 -8.71
N ASN A 15 20.52 7.34 -7.40
CA ASN A 15 20.11 8.35 -6.40
C ASN A 15 21.28 8.80 -5.51
N MET A 16 22.51 8.65 -6.00
CA MET A 16 23.73 9.09 -5.29
C MET A 16 23.79 10.58 -4.95
N SER A 17 22.93 11.40 -5.55
CA SER A 17 22.76 12.81 -5.21
C SER A 17 22.13 13.04 -3.82
N LEU A 18 21.51 12.01 -3.23
CA LEU A 18 20.97 12.03 -1.86
C LEU A 18 22.11 11.89 -0.85
N THR A 19 22.75 13.02 -0.54
CA THR A 19 23.93 13.07 0.35
C THR A 19 23.59 13.11 1.84
N GLN A 20 22.34 13.43 2.18
CA GLN A 20 21.85 13.45 3.55
C GLN A 20 21.13 12.14 3.89
N TRP A 21 21.48 11.54 5.02
CA TRP A 21 20.91 10.28 5.47
C TRP A 21 19.38 10.33 5.56
N GLU A 22 18.80 11.42 6.07
CA GLU A 22 17.35 11.55 6.20
C GLU A 22 16.62 11.58 4.85
N GLN A 23 17.21 12.20 3.82
CA GLN A 23 16.65 12.23 2.47
C GLN A 23 16.73 10.84 1.82
N LEU A 24 17.88 10.17 1.97
CA LEU A 24 18.08 8.82 1.47
C LEU A 24 17.12 7.82 2.14
N LYS A 25 16.97 7.91 3.47
CA LYS A 25 16.06 7.07 4.25
C LYS A 25 14.61 7.26 3.84
N PHE A 26 14.16 8.51 3.65
CA PHE A 26 12.81 8.79 3.20
C PHE A 26 12.56 8.21 1.80
N ALA A 27 13.48 8.45 0.86
CA ALA A 27 13.38 7.96 -0.51
C ALA A 27 13.41 6.42 -0.59
N LEU A 28 14.23 5.75 0.24
CA LEU A 28 14.25 4.30 0.36
C LEU A 28 12.92 3.76 0.88
N LEU A 29 12.39 4.36 1.95
CA LEU A 29 11.11 3.96 2.53
C LEU A 29 9.97 4.16 1.51
N GLU A 30 9.94 5.28 0.81
CA GLU A 30 8.95 5.53 -0.24
C GLU A 30 9.06 4.49 -1.38
N ARG A 31 10.27 4.23 -1.87
CA ARG A 31 10.49 3.36 -3.03
C ARG A 31 10.17 1.89 -2.76
N PHE A 32 10.56 1.39 -1.59
CA PHE A 32 10.55 -0.05 -1.30
C PHE A 32 9.47 -0.48 -0.29
N THR A 33 8.88 0.44 0.48
CA THR A 33 7.83 0.09 1.46
C THR A 33 6.43 0.29 0.90
N ARG A 34 6.29 1.15 -0.12
CA ARG A 34 4.99 1.61 -0.63
C ARG A 34 4.40 0.68 -1.71
N CYS A 35 5.20 -0.19 -2.31
CA CYS A 35 4.77 -1.06 -3.41
C CYS A 35 4.03 -2.33 -2.93
N ASP A 36 4.36 -2.85 -1.74
CA ASP A 36 3.79 -4.10 -1.24
C ASP A 36 2.48 -3.94 -0.46
N SER A 37 2.29 -2.80 0.21
CA SER A 37 1.10 -2.57 1.03
C SER A 37 -0.12 -2.20 0.18
N SER A 38 0.05 -1.27 -0.77
CA SER A 38 -1.05 -0.86 -1.66
C SER A 38 -1.49 -2.00 -2.60
N SER A 39 -0.56 -2.82 -3.10
CA SER A 39 -0.89 -4.00 -3.91
C SER A 39 -1.66 -5.05 -3.10
N LYS A 40 -1.20 -5.38 -1.89
CA LYS A 40 -1.91 -6.31 -0.99
C LYS A 40 -3.30 -5.81 -0.58
N LEU A 41 -3.44 -4.51 -0.29
CA LEU A 41 -4.74 -3.93 0.07
C LEU A 41 -5.69 -3.94 -1.12
N PHE A 42 -5.19 -3.68 -2.33
CA PHE A 42 -5.96 -3.78 -3.56
C PHE A 42 -6.41 -5.23 -3.83
N ASP A 43 -5.51 -6.20 -3.69
CA ASP A 43 -5.85 -7.62 -3.84
C ASP A 43 -6.87 -8.06 -2.79
N GLN A 44 -6.71 -7.62 -1.53
CA GLN A 44 -7.70 -7.87 -0.48
C GLN A 44 -9.07 -7.27 -0.83
N LEU A 45 -9.14 -6.02 -1.30
CA LEU A 45 -10.39 -5.39 -1.74
C LEU A 45 -11.06 -6.18 -2.87
N LYS A 46 -10.27 -6.65 -3.84
CA LYS A 46 -10.76 -7.42 -4.99
C LYS A 46 -11.29 -8.80 -4.61
N GLU A 47 -10.67 -9.45 -3.62
CA GLU A 47 -11.06 -10.78 -3.16
C GLU A 47 -12.10 -10.76 -2.03
N ARG A 48 -12.35 -9.59 -1.43
CA ARG A 48 -13.24 -9.44 -0.28
C ARG A 48 -14.69 -9.60 -0.69
N LYS A 49 -15.23 -10.79 -0.48
CA LYS A 49 -16.67 -11.11 -0.56
C LYS A 49 -17.28 -11.19 0.83
N GLN A 50 -18.58 -10.93 0.95
CA GLN A 50 -19.32 -11.16 2.20
C GLN A 50 -19.23 -12.65 2.59
N LYS A 51 -18.91 -12.92 3.86
CA LYS A 51 -18.91 -14.31 4.37
C LYS A 51 -20.33 -14.77 4.68
N THR A 52 -20.57 -16.08 4.68
CA THR A 52 -21.91 -16.66 4.90
C THR A 52 -22.48 -16.39 6.28
N ASP A 53 -21.62 -16.17 7.28
CA ASP A 53 -21.93 -15.88 8.67
C ASP A 53 -21.80 -14.39 9.03
N GLU A 54 -21.48 -13.55 8.04
CA GLU A 54 -21.22 -12.13 8.24
C GLU A 54 -22.47 -11.28 7.93
N THR A 55 -22.78 -10.34 8.83
CA THR A 55 -23.86 -9.38 8.60
C THR A 55 -23.48 -8.39 7.51
N ILE A 56 -24.48 -7.87 6.78
CA ILE A 56 -24.26 -6.87 5.73
C ILE A 56 -23.55 -5.63 6.28
N THR A 57 -23.90 -5.18 7.48
CA THR A 57 -23.25 -4.04 8.14
C THR A 57 -21.77 -4.32 8.42
N SER A 58 -21.43 -5.50 8.97
CA SER A 58 -20.03 -5.88 9.23
C SER A 58 -19.21 -5.95 7.93
N TYR A 59 -19.81 -6.49 6.87
CA TYR A 59 -19.17 -6.54 5.56
C TYR A 59 -18.88 -5.13 5.01
N TYR A 60 -19.89 -4.26 5.06
CA TYR A 60 -19.78 -2.87 4.62
C TYR A 60 -18.70 -2.10 5.40
N ASP A 61 -18.67 -2.22 6.72
CA ASP A 61 -17.66 -1.57 7.57
C ASP A 61 -16.24 -2.08 7.26
N ALA A 62 -16.10 -3.38 6.97
CA ALA A 62 -14.83 -3.96 6.56
C ALA A 62 -14.34 -3.43 5.20
N ILE A 63 -15.24 -3.28 4.22
CA ILE A 63 -14.91 -2.69 2.92
C ILE A 63 -14.53 -1.21 3.07
N ILE A 64 -15.27 -0.42 3.85
CA ILE A 64 -14.91 0.98 4.14
C ILE A 64 -13.50 1.07 4.71
N LYS A 65 -13.21 0.23 5.71
CA LYS A 65 -11.90 0.23 6.37
C LYS A 65 -10.77 -0.07 5.38
N LEU A 66 -10.92 -1.12 4.56
CA LEU A 66 -9.94 -1.47 3.54
C LEU A 66 -9.77 -0.36 2.48
N CYS A 67 -10.86 0.28 2.06
CA CYS A 67 -10.82 1.39 1.12
C CYS A 67 -10.05 2.59 1.67
N HIS A 68 -10.25 2.96 2.94
CA HIS A 68 -9.52 4.06 3.56
C HIS A 68 -8.07 3.71 3.94
N GLU A 69 -7.77 2.44 4.21
CA GLU A 69 -6.38 1.98 4.38
C GLU A 69 -5.62 2.02 3.05
N TYR A 70 -6.31 1.73 1.94
CA TYR A 70 -5.75 1.82 0.58
C TYR A 70 -5.60 3.27 0.10
N ASP A 71 -6.64 4.09 0.26
CA ASP A 71 -6.67 5.51 -0.06
C ASP A 71 -7.50 6.26 0.99
N PRO A 72 -6.84 6.99 1.92
CA PRO A 72 -7.53 7.75 2.96
C PRO A 72 -8.49 8.83 2.45
N SER A 73 -8.37 9.22 1.18
CA SER A 73 -9.21 10.24 0.54
C SER A 73 -10.33 9.65 -0.33
N MET A 74 -10.51 8.33 -0.34
CA MET A 74 -11.49 7.65 -1.17
C MET A 74 -12.91 8.10 -0.84
N SER A 75 -13.65 8.55 -1.86
CA SER A 75 -15.03 9.01 -1.69
C SER A 75 -16.01 7.86 -1.45
N GLN A 76 -17.13 8.13 -0.76
CA GLN A 76 -18.21 7.15 -0.56
C GLN A 76 -18.72 6.55 -1.88
N LYS A 77 -18.79 7.35 -2.95
CA LYS A 77 -19.19 6.87 -4.28
C LYS A 77 -18.24 5.80 -4.83
N MET A 78 -16.94 5.93 -4.56
CA MET A 78 -15.93 4.94 -4.96
C MET A 78 -16.00 3.70 -4.08
N ILE A 79 -16.24 3.85 -2.78
CA ILE A 79 -16.43 2.71 -1.85
C ILE A 79 -17.62 1.84 -2.29
N ILE A 80 -18.73 2.46 -2.71
CA ILE A 80 -19.92 1.73 -3.18
C ILE A 80 -19.60 0.84 -4.39
N SER A 81 -18.61 1.18 -5.22
CA SER A 81 -18.24 0.33 -6.38
C SER A 81 -17.57 -0.99 -6.00
N TRP A 82 -17.18 -1.16 -4.73
CA TRP A 82 -16.57 -2.37 -4.18
C TRP A 82 -17.56 -3.31 -3.49
N LEU A 83 -18.83 -2.93 -3.37
CA LEU A 83 -19.90 -3.71 -2.74
C LEU A 83 -20.66 -4.53 -3.77
#